data_AF-A0A2V7J5I7-F1
#
_entry.id   AF-A0A2V7J5I7-F1
#
_cell.length_a   1.000
_cell.length_b   1.000
_cell.length_c   1.000
_cell.angle_alpha   90.00
_cell.angle_beta   90.00
_cell.angle_gamma   90.00
#
_symmetry.space_group_name_H-M   'P 1'
#
loop_
_entity.id
_entity.type
_entity.pdbx_description
1 polymer ?
#
loop_
_entity_poly.entity_id
_entity_poly.type
_entity_poly.pdbx_seq_one_letter_code
_entity_poly.pdbx_strand_id
1 'polypeptide(L)' 'MVDAHVHFWDPGALHYPWLDEIPSLRRAFLPYDYRAATGEVPISRIV' A
#
# COMPACT_ATOMS: atom_id res chain seq x y z
N MET A 1 -18.35 2.17 2.30
CA MET A 1 -17.37 2.68 3.28
C MET A 1 -16.23 3.33 2.53
N VAL A 2 -15.67 4.44 3.00
CA VAL A 2 -14.56 5.13 2.33
C VAL A 2 -13.30 4.93 3.16
N ASP A 3 -12.23 4.50 2.52
CA ASP A 3 -10.89 4.55 3.09
C ASP A 3 -10.26 5.88 2.67
N ALA A 4 -10.07 6.77 3.64
CA ALA A 4 -9.66 8.14 3.38
C ALA A 4 -8.14 8.31 3.39
N HIS A 5 -7.37 7.26 3.68
CA HIS A 5 -5.92 7.39 3.82
C HIS A 5 -5.21 6.06 3.57
N VAL A 6 -4.54 5.97 2.42
CA VAL A 6 -3.70 4.82 2.06
C VAL A 6 -2.34 5.29 1.54
N HIS A 7 -1.34 4.42 1.63
CA HIS A 7 -0.02 4.66 1.09
C HIS A 7 0.34 3.54 0.11
N PHE A 8 0.85 3.94 -1.06
CA PHE A 8 1.40 3.03 -2.07
C PHE A 8 2.83 3.43 -2.39
N TRP A 9 3.68 2.44 -2.59
CA TRP A 9 5.07 2.66 -2.98
C TRP A 9 5.62 1.44 -3.72
N ASP A 10 6.63 1.68 -4.56
CA ASP A 10 7.37 0.63 -5.26
C ASP A 10 8.88 0.91 -5.15
N PRO A 11 9.61 0.16 -4.29
CA PRO A 11 11.06 0.29 -4.15
C PRO A 11 11.85 -0.05 -5.43
N GLY A 12 11.23 -0.76 -6.39
CA GLY A 12 11.81 -1.02 -7.71
C GLY A 12 11.75 0.19 -8.65
N ALA A 13 10.86 1.15 -8.38
CA ALA A 13 10.69 2.37 -9.18
C ALA A 13 11.39 3.59 -8.56
N LEU A 14 11.42 3.70 -7.23
CA LEU A 14 12.06 4.80 -6.51
C LEU A 14 12.72 4.28 -5.23
N HIS A 15 13.87 4.86 -4.87
CA HIS A 15 14.48 4.61 -3.55
C HIS A 15 13.79 5.46 -2.48
N TYR A 16 13.35 4.81 -1.40
CA TYR A 16 12.73 5.45 -0.25
C TYR A 16 13.62 5.23 0.97
N PRO A 17 14.44 6.22 1.41
CA PRO A 17 15.41 6.02 2.47
C PRO A 17 14.82 5.47 3.79
N TRP A 18 13.59 5.85 4.12
CA TRP A 18 12.91 5.36 5.33
C TRP A 18 12.60 3.85 5.31
N LEU A 19 12.58 3.20 4.13
CA LEU A 19 12.41 1.75 4.02
C LEU A 19 13.69 0.99 4.37
N ASP A 20 14.85 1.63 4.39
CA ASP A 20 16.12 0.98 4.74
C ASP A 20 16.19 0.63 6.24
N GLU A 21 15.42 1.36 7.05
CA GLU A 21 15.30 1.14 8.49
C GLU A 21 14.25 0.09 8.85
N ILE A 22 13.33 -0.25 7.93
CA ILE A 22 12.20 -1.17 8.20
C ILE A 22 12.14 -2.29 7.14
N PRO A 23 12.93 -3.37 7.30
CA PRO A 23 13.02 -4.44 6.30
C PRO A 23 11.69 -5.10 5.93
N SER A 24 10.77 -5.22 6.88
CA SER A 24 9.44 -5.82 6.64
C SER A 24 8.57 -5.00 5.67
N LEU A 25 8.84 -3.70 5.52
CA LEU A 25 8.12 -2.81 4.60
C LEU A 25 8.87 -2.60 3.28
N ARG A 26 10.08 -3.14 3.13
CA ARG A 26 10.93 -2.99 1.93
C ARG A 26 10.48 -3.91 0.78
N ARG A 27 9.22 -3.75 0.38
CA ARG A 27 8.57 -4.39 -0.77
C ARG A 27 7.56 -3.42 -1.37
N ALA A 28 7.12 -3.70 -2.58
CA ALA A 28 6.02 -2.96 -3.17
C ALA A 28 4.71 -3.23 -2.42
N PHE A 29 3.94 -2.16 -2.24
CA PHE A 29 2.54 -2.18 -1.82
C PHE A 29 1.75 -1.41 -2.86
N LEU A 30 1.01 -2.14 -3.70
CA LEU A 30 0.35 -1.61 -4.89
C LEU A 30 -1.19 -1.64 -4.73
N PRO A 31 -1.94 -0.90 -5.58
CA PRO A 31 -3.39 -0.88 -5.50
C PRO A 31 -4.06 -2.27 -5.60
N TYR A 32 -3.46 -3.22 -6.32
CA TYR A 32 -3.98 -4.59 -6.38
C TYR A 32 -3.74 -5.37 -5.09
N ASP A 33 -2.64 -5.12 -4.37
CA ASP A 33 -2.36 -5.73 -3.07
C ASP A 33 -3.40 -5.29 -2.05
N TYR A 34 -3.75 -4.00 -2.07
CA TYR A 34 -4.81 -3.45 -1.24
C TYR A 34 -6.15 -4.15 -1.51
N ARG A 35 -6.55 -4.27 -2.78
CA ARG A 35 -7.79 -4.97 -3.16
C ARG A 35 -7.80 -6.42 -2.67
N ALA A 36 -6.67 -7.13 -2.78
CA ALA A 36 -6.54 -8.49 -2.30
C ALA A 36 -6.65 -8.56 -0.77
N ALA A 37 -6.03 -7.62 -0.04
CA ALA A 37 -6.04 -7.57 1.41
C ALA A 37 -7.41 -7.18 1.99
N THR A 38 -8.19 -6.36 1.29
CA THR A 38 -9.51 -5.92 1.75
C THR A 38 -10.60 -6.97 1.57
N GLY A 39 -10.40 -7.99 0.74
CA GLY A 39 -11.36 -9.10 0.57
C GLY A 39 -12.80 -8.63 0.39
N GLU A 40 -13.69 -9.06 1.29
CA GLU A 40 -15.12 -8.76 1.28
C GLU A 40 -15.51 -7.44 1.97
N VAL A 41 -14.52 -6.68 2.46
CA VAL A 41 -14.78 -5.40 3.13
C VAL A 41 -15.39 -4.42 2.09
N PRO A 42 -16.56 -3.81 2.37
CA PRO A 42 -17.30 -3.01 1.39
C PRO A 42 -16.74 -1.59 1.24
N ILE A 43 -15.47 -1.49 0.87
CA ILE A 43 -14.77 -0.25 0.55
C ILE A 43 -15.20 0.20 -0.85
N SER A 44 -15.91 1.32 -0.90
CA SER A 44 -16.49 1.87 -2.13
C SER A 44 -15.55 2.83 -2.84
N ARG A 45 -14.59 3.43 -2.12
CA ARG A 45 -13.64 4.41 -2.68
C ARG A 45 -12.43 4.58 -1.75
N ILE A 46 -11.27 4.85 -2.36
CA ILE A 46 -10.09 5.47 -1.74
C ILE A 46 -10.12 6.96 -2.11
N VAL A 47 -9.96 7.85 -1.12
CA VAL A 47 -9.91 9.32 -1.33
C VAL A 47 -8.53 9.85 -1.02
#